data_AF-A0A6N2DYG0-F1
#
_entry.id   AF-A0A6N2DYG0-F1
#
_cell.length_a   1.000
_cell.length_b   1.000
_cell.length_c   1.000
_cell.angle_alpha   90.00
_cell.angle_beta   90.00
_cell.angle_gamma   90.00
#
_symmetry.space_group_name_H-M   'P 1'
#
loop_
_entity.id
_entity.type
_entity.pdbx_description
1 polymer ?
#
loop_
_entity_poly.entity_id
_entity_poly.type
_entity_poly.pdbx_seq_one_letter_code
_entity_poly.pdbx_strand_id
1 'polypeptide(L)' 'MTHYIQISTMRYEWAHRRKPRGYRLWYFRMPDGTTFCHAGTYAQARQAAMALAEVRYRHAEAPIQLCA' A
#
# COMPACT_ATOMS: atom_id res chain seq x y z
N MET A 1 -18.57 -2.33 6.63
CA MET A 1 -17.19 -1.94 7.03
C MET A 1 -16.40 -1.67 5.76
N THR A 2 -15.49 -0.69 5.73
CA THR A 2 -14.65 -0.39 4.56
C THR A 2 -13.25 -0.93 4.81
N HIS A 3 -12.65 -1.59 3.83
CA HIS A 3 -11.29 -2.11 3.94
C HIS A 3 -10.28 -1.06 3.49
N TYR A 4 -9.45 -0.59 4.41
CA TYR A 4 -8.45 0.44 4.12
C TYR A 4 -7.06 -0.16 3.91
N ILE A 5 -6.46 0.15 2.77
CA ILE A 5 -5.02 -0.06 2.52
C ILE A 5 -4.33 1.24 2.89
N GLN A 6 -3.45 1.21 3.89
CA GLN A 6 -2.67 2.39 4.28
C GLN A 6 -1.29 2.34 3.65
N ILE A 7 -0.87 3.41 2.99
CA ILE A 7 0.52 3.54 2.58
C ILE A 7 1.38 3.94 3.79
N SER A 8 2.54 3.28 3.95
CA SER A 8 3.55 3.68 4.91
C SER A 8 4.79 4.19 4.19
N THR A 9 4.96 5.51 4.19
CA THR A 9 6.20 6.18 3.77
C THR A 9 7.11 6.51 4.96
N MET A 10 6.69 6.17 6.18
CA MET A 10 7.35 6.56 7.43
C MET A 10 8.81 6.08 7.50
N ARG A 11 9.08 4.80 7.16
CA ARG A 11 10.47 4.28 7.14
C ARG A 11 11.34 5.01 6.14
N TYR A 12 10.78 5.37 4.98
CA TYR A 12 11.49 6.10 3.94
C TYR A 12 11.82 7.53 4.38
N GLU A 13 10.83 8.23 4.92
CA GLU A 13 10.99 9.60 5.40
C GLU A 13 11.93 9.68 6.60
N TRP A 14 11.88 8.70 7.51
CA TRP A 14 12.82 8.62 8.62
C TRP A 14 14.27 8.48 8.14
N ALA A 15 14.52 7.60 7.16
CA ALA A 15 15.87 7.36 6.64
C ALA A 15 16.41 8.50 5.75
N HIS A 16 15.55 9.15 4.97
CA HIS A 16 15.99 10.08 3.91
C HIS A 16 15.50 11.52 4.09
N ARG A 17 14.70 11.80 5.13
CA ARG A 17 14.11 13.12 5.46
C ARG A 17 13.38 13.81 4.30
N ARG A 18 12.87 13.03 3.34
CA ARG A 18 12.13 13.51 2.18
C ARG A 18 11.07 12.51 1.76
N LYS A 19 10.00 13.00 1.16
CA LYS A 19 8.96 12.14 0.59
C LYS A 19 9.56 11.21 -0.48
N PRO A 20 9.13 9.94 -0.54
CA PRO A 20 9.56 9.04 -1.58
C PRO A 20 9.16 9.58 -2.97
N ARG A 21 10.13 9.61 -3.89
CA ARG A 21 9.95 10.02 -5.29
C ARG A 21 10.66 9.02 -6.20
N GLY A 22 10.02 8.66 -7.31
CA GLY A 22 10.58 7.73 -8.29
C GLY A 22 10.60 6.28 -7.83
N TYR A 23 11.58 5.52 -8.32
CA TYR A 23 11.72 4.08 -8.08
C TYR A 23 12.28 3.79 -6.69
N ARG A 24 11.48 3.17 -5.80
CA ARG A 24 11.80 2.89 -4.39
C ARG A 24 11.06 1.64 -3.90
N LEU A 25 11.39 1.20 -2.68
CA LEU A 25 10.63 0.18 -1.97
C LEU A 25 9.47 0.85 -1.21
N TRP A 26 8.24 0.53 -1.62
CA TRP A 26 7.00 1.02 -1.02
C TRP A 26 6.42 -0.01 -0.07
N TYR A 27 5.83 0.44 1.03
CA TYR A 27 5.20 -0.40 2.04
C TYR A 27 3.72 -0.02 2.17
N PHE A 28 2.85 -1.03 2.18
CA PHE A 28 1.41 -0.89 2.35
C PHE A 28 0.94 -1.78 3.47
N ARG A 29 0.18 -1.23 4.41
CA ARG A 29 -0.49 -1.98 5.47
C ARG A 29 -1.87 -2.37 4.98
N MET A 30 -2.14 -3.66 5.00
CA MET A 30 -3.40 -4.26 4.55
C MET A 30 -4.43 -4.30 5.69
N PRO A 31 -5.73 -4.40 5.37
CA PRO A 31 -6.80 -4.50 6.35
C PRO A 31 -6.66 -5.61 7.39
N ASP A 32 -6.00 -6.71 7.04
CA ASP A 32 -5.72 -7.85 7.94
C ASP A 32 -4.51 -7.62 8.87
N GLY A 33 -3.89 -6.44 8.79
CA GLY A 33 -2.69 -6.10 9.55
C GLY A 33 -1.38 -6.56 8.89
N THR A 34 -1.45 -7.30 7.77
CA THR A 34 -0.24 -7.69 7.03
C THR A 34 0.39 -6.50 6.31
N THR A 35 1.68 -6.61 5.99
CA THR A 35 2.39 -5.58 5.23
C THR A 35 2.78 -6.14 3.87
N PHE A 36 2.36 -5.45 2.82
CA PHE A 36 2.80 -5.69 1.44
C PHE A 36 3.91 -4.72 1.07
N CYS A 37 4.96 -5.21 0.43
CA CYS A 37 6.03 -4.38 -0.09
C CYS A 37 6.20 -4.56 -1.60
N HIS A 38 6.50 -3.47 -2.29
CA HIS A 38 6.70 -3.48 -3.73
C HIS A 38 7.83 -2.52 -4.13
N ALA A 39 8.80 -3.03 -4.88
CA ALA A 39 9.87 -2.22 -5.45
C ALA A 39 9.42 -1.65 -6.80
N GLY A 40 9.38 -0.32 -6.93
CA GLY A 40 8.93 0.32 -8.16
C GLY A 40 8.63 1.80 -7.99
N THR A 41 7.96 2.37 -8.99
CA THR A 41 7.33 3.68 -8.83
C THR A 41 6.10 3.59 -7.93
N TYR A 42 5.67 4.72 -7.35
CA TYR A 42 4.44 4.76 -6.54
C TYR A 42 3.22 4.23 -7.32
N ALA A 43 3.09 4.59 -8.60
CA ALA A 43 1.97 4.15 -9.44
C ALA A 43 1.94 2.63 -9.59
N GLN A 44 3.08 2.00 -9.88
CA GLN A 44 3.20 0.54 -9.97
C GLN A 44 2.90 -0.13 -8.63
N ALA A 45 3.47 0.41 -7.54
CA ALA A 45 3.29 -0.14 -6.20
C ALA A 45 1.83 -0.04 -5.73
N ARG A 46 1.15 1.07 -6.04
CA ARG A 46 -0.28 1.29 -5.80
C ARG A 46 -1.13 0.28 -6.59
N GLN A 47 -0.86 0.09 -7.87
CA GLN A 47 -1.58 -0.89 -8.70
C GLN A 47 -1.40 -2.32 -8.16
N ALA A 48 -0.18 -2.69 -7.78
CA ALA A 48 0.09 -4.00 -7.20
C ALA A 48 -0.61 -4.21 -5.84
N ALA A 49 -0.62 -3.18 -4.98
CA ALA A 49 -1.31 -3.24 -3.69
C ALA A 49 -2.83 -3.37 -3.87
N MET A 50 -3.42 -2.63 -4.81
CA MET A 50 -4.84 -2.73 -5.16
C MET A 50 -5.18 -4.11 -5.71
N ALA A 51 -4.41 -4.61 -6.69
CA ALA A 51 -4.64 -5.94 -7.27
C ALA A 51 -4.53 -7.05 -6.21
N LEU A 52 -3.55 -6.96 -5.31
CA LEU A 52 -3.41 -7.91 -4.21
C LEU A 52 -4.62 -7.85 -3.27
N ALA A 53 -5.06 -6.65 -2.92
CA ALA A 53 -6.22 -6.47 -2.04
C ALA A 53 -7.51 -6.97 -2.71
N GLU A 54 -7.72 -6.70 -3.99
CA GLU A 54 -8.86 -7.23 -4.75
C GLU A 54 -8.89 -8.76 -4.75
N VAL A 55 -7.74 -9.43 -4.91
CA VAL A 55 -7.66 -10.90 -4.86
C VAL A 55 -7.92 -11.41 -3.44
N ARG A 56 -7.30 -10.78 -2.43
CA ARG A 56 -7.30 -11.25 -1.04
C ARG A 56 -8.63 -10.97 -0.32
N TYR A 57 -9.31 -9.90 -0.69
CA TYR A 57 -10.58 -9.46 -0.11
C TYR A 57 -11.74 -9.52 -1.10
N ARG A 58 -11.62 -10.28 -2.20
CA ARG A 58 -12.71 -10.51 -3.17
C ARG A 58 -14.02 -10.94 -2.52
N HIS A 59 -13.91 -11.70 -1.43
CA HIS A 59 -15.05 -12.23 -0.67
C HIS A 59 -15.51 -11.31 0.46
N ALA A 60 -14.78 -10.24 0.74
CA ALA A 60 -15.23 -9.26 1.70
C ALA A 60 -16.28 -8.37 1.03
N GLU A 61 -17.47 -8.30 1.62
CA GLU A 61 -18.61 -7.46 1.16
C GLU A 61 -18.35 -5.94 1.30
N ALA A 62 -17.09 -5.56 1.48
CA ALA A 62 -16.62 -4.28 1.94
C ALA A 62 -15.76 -3.62 0.85
N PRO A 63 -16.06 -2.38 0.44
CA PRO A 63 -15.26 -1.69 -0.56
C PRO A 63 -13.81 -1.49 -0.07
N ILE A 64 -12.86 -1.68 -0.98
CA ILE A 64 -11.43 -1.48 -0.72
C ILE A 64 -11.06 -0.04 -1.10
N GLN A 65 -10.51 0.72 -0.15
CA GLN A 65 -10.05 2.08 -0.37
C GLN A 65 -8.59 2.22 0.04
N LEU A 66 -7.83 2.97 -0.76
CA LEU A 66 -6.45 3.31 -0.45
C LEU A 66 -6.42 4.63 0.32
N CYS A 67 -6.02 4.58 1.58
CA CYS A 67 -5.77 5.75 2.41
C CYS A 67 -4.31 6.19 2.21
N ALA A 68 -4.15 7.43 1.75
CA ALA A 68 -2.87 8.11 1.61
C ALA A 68 -2.40 8.71 2.94
#